data_AF-C1MJ38-F1
#
_entry.id   AF-C1MJ38-F1
#
_cell.length_a   1.000
_cell.length_b   1.000
_cell.length_c   1.000
_cell.angle_alpha   90.00
_cell.angle_beta   90.00
_cell.angle_gamma   90.00
#
_symmetry.space_group_name_H-M   'P 1'
#
loop_
_entity.id
_entity.type
_entity.pdbx_description
1 polymer ?
#
loop_
_entity_poly.entity_id
_entity_poly.type
_entity_poly.pdbx_seq_one_letter_code
_entity_poly.pdbx_strand_id
1 'polypeptide(L)'
;DDETPLLEELGIDPGQIVRRTFAMLNPLSTRAEDAGDDDLAGPLLFAFALGSLHLMRGRVHFGYILGWSALATFAMQWLLNQLAAGGDGTRIELYRCGSIIGYCMLPMCLLAAAALVLPTGSVTTAIIAAVLVSWCTSKATAQFLRSLPNAQGKRLIVAYPTFTLYTFYALLSTY
;
A
#
# COMPACT_ATOMS: atom_id res chain seq x y z
N ASP A 1 -10.50 -17.21 -45.51
CA ASP A 1 -9.29 -17.73 -44.85
C ASP A 1 -9.09 -16.97 -43.56
N ASP A 2 -9.17 -17.71 -42.46
CA ASP A 2 -9.11 -17.25 -41.07
C ASP A 2 -7.82 -16.47 -40.82
N GLU A 3 -7.93 -15.15 -40.78
CA GLU A 3 -6.84 -14.29 -40.32
C GLU A 3 -6.91 -14.24 -38.79
N THR A 4 -5.94 -14.88 -38.13
CA THR A 4 -5.80 -14.85 -36.67
C THR A 4 -5.66 -13.41 -36.17
N PRO A 5 -6.36 -13.02 -35.10
CA PRO A 5 -6.36 -11.64 -34.63
C PRO A 5 -4.96 -11.18 -34.18
N LEU A 6 -4.58 -9.94 -34.57
CA LEU A 6 -3.27 -9.29 -34.35
C LEU A 6 -2.75 -9.30 -32.89
N LEU A 7 -3.61 -9.58 -31.91
CA LEU A 7 -3.27 -9.69 -30.48
C LEU A 7 -2.49 -10.98 -30.17
N GLU A 8 -2.76 -12.05 -30.92
CA GLU A 8 -2.09 -13.34 -30.79
C GLU A 8 -0.72 -13.33 -31.49
N GLU A 9 -0.58 -12.54 -32.57
CA GLU A 9 0.67 -12.31 -33.28
C GLU A 9 1.66 -11.41 -32.49
N LEU A 10 1.13 -10.51 -31.66
CA LEU A 10 1.94 -9.63 -30.80
C LEU A 10 2.31 -10.27 -29.44
N GLY A 11 1.86 -11.50 -29.16
CA GLY A 11 2.14 -12.22 -27.93
C GLY A 11 1.52 -11.62 -26.66
N ILE A 12 0.55 -10.72 -26.81
CA ILE A 12 -0.10 -10.02 -25.70
C ILE A 12 -1.47 -10.66 -25.47
N ASP A 13 -1.55 -11.52 -24.45
CA ASP A 13 -2.80 -12.10 -23.99
C ASP A 13 -3.48 -11.11 -23.00
N PRO A 14 -4.56 -10.40 -23.38
CA PRO A 14 -5.26 -9.48 -22.48
C PRO A 14 -5.87 -10.21 -21.27
N GLY A 15 -6.16 -11.51 -21.38
CA GLY A 15 -6.55 -12.34 -20.24
C GLY A 15 -5.42 -12.48 -19.21
N GLN A 16 -4.16 -12.55 -19.68
CA GLN A 16 -2.98 -12.58 -18.81
C GLN A 16 -2.79 -11.24 -18.07
N ILE A 17 -3.06 -10.11 -18.72
CA ILE A 17 -2.99 -8.78 -18.09
C ILE A 17 -4.04 -8.64 -16.99
N VAL A 18 -5.30 -8.99 -17.28
CA VAL A 18 -6.40 -8.95 -16.28
C VAL A 18 -6.11 -9.89 -15.12
N ARG A 19 -5.58 -11.09 -15.38
CA ARG A 19 -5.21 -12.06 -14.34
C ARG A 19 -4.07 -11.56 -13.45
N ARG A 20 -3.10 -10.82 -13.99
CA ARG A 20 -2.01 -10.19 -13.22
C ARG A 20 -2.50 -9.02 -12.37
N THR A 21 -3.40 -8.18 -12.90
CA THR A 21 -4.04 -7.10 -12.13
C THR A 21 -4.90 -7.65 -10.99
N PHE A 22 -5.66 -8.72 -11.23
CA PHE A 22 -6.46 -9.38 -10.19
C PHE A 22 -5.61 -10.15 -9.16
N ALA A 23 -4.44 -10.65 -9.55
CA ALA A 23 -3.50 -11.29 -8.64
C ALA A 23 -2.83 -10.31 -7.67
N MET A 24 -2.62 -9.05 -8.07
CA MET A 24 -2.17 -7.98 -7.17
C MET A 24 -3.25 -7.54 -6.17
N LEU A 25 -4.53 -7.72 -6.55
CA LEU A 25 -5.70 -7.58 -5.66
C LEU A 25 -5.92 -8.80 -4.75
N ASN A 26 -5.22 -9.92 -4.99
CA ASN A 26 -5.42 -11.17 -4.25
C ASN A 26 -4.65 -11.15 -2.90
N PRO A 27 -5.35 -11.20 -1.74
CA PRO A 27 -4.75 -11.23 -0.40
C PRO A 27 -3.83 -12.42 -0.16
N LEU A 28 -4.01 -13.49 -0.94
CA LEU A 28 -3.41 -14.79 -0.72
C LEU A 28 -2.26 -15.10 -1.68
N SER A 29 -1.86 -14.15 -2.53
CA SER A 29 -0.59 -14.29 -3.23
C SER A 29 0.54 -14.23 -2.19
N THR A 30 1.04 -15.40 -1.83
CA THR A 30 2.32 -15.61 -1.13
C THR A 30 3.51 -15.18 -1.99
N ARG A 31 3.27 -14.91 -3.28
CA ARG A 31 4.21 -14.34 -4.24
C ARG A 31 4.30 -12.81 -4.11
N ALA A 32 4.47 -12.32 -2.88
CA ALA A 32 5.08 -11.02 -2.62
C ALA A 32 6.61 -11.09 -2.83
N GLU A 33 7.04 -11.95 -3.76
CA GLU A 33 8.44 -12.10 -4.21
C GLU A 33 8.81 -10.98 -5.18
N ASP A 34 7.83 -10.33 -5.82
CA ASP A 34 8.03 -9.21 -6.74
C ASP A 34 7.51 -7.89 -6.16
N ALA A 35 7.94 -7.55 -4.94
CA ALA A 35 8.35 -6.15 -4.73
C ALA A 35 9.70 -6.05 -5.46
N GLY A 36 9.75 -6.11 -6.80
CA GLY A 36 9.30 -5.00 -7.63
C GLY A 36 10.29 -3.92 -7.29
N ASP A 37 11.46 -3.96 -7.98
CA ASP A 37 12.69 -3.21 -7.70
C ASP A 37 12.41 -2.04 -6.80
N ASP A 38 12.96 -2.01 -5.57
CA ASP A 38 12.73 -0.94 -4.58
C ASP A 38 12.65 0.36 -5.38
N ASP A 39 11.47 0.95 -5.56
CA ASP A 39 11.26 2.14 -6.38
C ASP A 39 10.27 3.06 -5.68
N LEU A 40 10.42 4.36 -5.92
CA LEU A 40 9.55 5.38 -5.36
C LEU A 40 8.48 5.84 -6.36
N ALA A 41 8.57 5.42 -7.63
CA ALA A 41 7.65 5.85 -8.67
C ALA A 41 6.26 5.26 -8.44
N GLY A 42 6.16 3.95 -8.15
CA GLY A 42 4.90 3.30 -7.76
C GLY A 42 4.23 3.97 -6.54
N PRO A 43 4.91 4.07 -5.38
CA PRO A 43 4.45 4.81 -4.21
C PRO A 43 3.94 6.23 -4.50
N LEU A 44 4.68 7.00 -5.30
CA LEU A 44 4.30 8.37 -5.67
C LEU A 44 3.07 8.38 -6.57
N LEU A 45 2.96 7.44 -7.51
CA LEU A 45 1.78 7.28 -8.36
C LEU A 45 0.54 6.93 -7.53
N PHE A 46 0.66 6.06 -6.53
CA PHE A 46 -0.46 5.77 -5.62
C PHE A 46 -0.83 6.97 -4.75
N ALA A 47 0.15 7.75 -4.27
CA ALA A 47 -0.11 8.98 -3.53
C ALA A 47 -0.83 10.02 -4.40
N PHE A 48 -0.42 10.13 -5.67
CA PHE A 48 -1.08 10.97 -6.65
C PHE A 48 -2.50 10.51 -6.93
N ALA A 49 -2.71 9.22 -7.22
CA ALA A 49 -4.03 8.64 -7.44
C ALA A 49 -4.98 8.86 -6.24
N LEU A 50 -4.49 8.61 -5.02
CA LEU A 50 -5.26 8.86 -3.79
C LEU A 50 -5.64 10.34 -3.67
N GLY A 51 -4.70 11.25 -3.92
CA GLY A 51 -4.93 12.68 -3.95
C GLY A 51 -5.94 13.12 -5.00
N SER A 52 -5.85 12.60 -6.23
CA SER A 52 -6.81 12.86 -7.31
C SER A 52 -8.22 12.39 -6.95
N LEU A 53 -8.36 11.20 -6.35
CA LEU A 53 -9.65 10.69 -5.87
C LEU A 53 -10.25 11.58 -4.78
N HIS A 54 -9.43 12.09 -3.86
CA HIS A 54 -9.89 13.05 -2.85
C HIS A 54 -10.34 14.38 -3.49
N LEU A 55 -9.63 14.86 -4.53
CA LEU A 55 -10.01 16.04 -5.29
C LEU A 55 -11.34 15.84 -6.03
N MET A 56 -11.59 14.65 -6.60
CA MET A 56 -12.88 14.32 -7.22
C MET A 56 -14.04 14.34 -6.22
N ARG A 57 -13.76 14.04 -4.94
CA ARG A 57 -14.70 14.18 -3.83
C ARG A 57 -14.81 15.63 -3.31
N GLY A 58 -14.14 16.58 -3.95
CA GLY A 58 -14.13 18.00 -3.60
C GLY A 58 -13.19 18.36 -2.45
N ARG A 59 -12.23 17.49 -2.10
CA ARG A 59 -11.36 17.65 -0.91
C ARG A 59 -9.89 17.78 -1.27
N VAL A 60 -9.27 18.87 -0.83
CA VAL A 60 -7.85 19.14 -1.08
C VAL A 60 -7.01 18.54 0.04
N HIS A 61 -6.77 17.22 -0.02
CA HIS A 61 -5.96 16.49 0.98
C HIS A 61 -4.56 16.07 0.49
N PHE A 62 -4.15 16.50 -0.71
CA PHE A 62 -2.90 16.08 -1.35
C PHE A 62 -1.66 16.33 -0.47
N GLY A 63 -1.55 17.53 0.13
CA GLY A 63 -0.44 17.87 1.02
C GLY A 63 -0.39 17.03 2.29
N TYR A 64 -1.55 16.68 2.86
CA TYR A 64 -1.62 15.79 4.03
C TYR A 64 -1.18 14.37 3.68
N ILE A 65 -1.57 13.85 2.52
CA ILE A 65 -1.14 12.52 2.06
C ILE A 65 0.38 12.48 1.93
N LEU A 66 0.99 13.41 1.21
CA LEU A 66 2.44 13.42 1.01
C LEU A 66 3.21 13.69 2.31
N GLY A 67 2.80 14.69 3.09
CA GLY A 67 3.46 15.05 4.34
C GLY A 67 3.41 13.94 5.38
N TRP A 68 2.25 13.31 5.53
CA TRP A 68 2.08 12.17 6.44
C TRP A 68 2.85 10.94 5.97
N SER A 69 2.87 10.66 4.66
CA SER A 69 3.67 9.56 4.08
C SER A 69 5.16 9.76 4.33
N ALA A 70 5.68 10.97 4.11
CA ALA A 70 7.09 11.29 4.35
C ALA A 70 7.44 11.15 5.84
N LEU A 71 6.65 11.76 6.73
CA LEU A 71 6.86 11.67 8.18
C LEU A 71 6.82 10.22 8.67
N ALA A 72 5.83 9.45 8.22
CA ALA A 72 5.70 8.04 8.58
C ALA A 72 6.87 7.20 8.06
N THR A 73 7.37 7.49 6.86
CA THR A 73 8.55 6.80 6.31
C THR A 73 9.79 7.07 7.14
N PHE A 74 10.05 8.32 7.53
CA PHE A 74 11.16 8.67 8.43
C PHE A 74 11.03 8.03 9.82
N ALA A 75 9.84 8.13 10.43
CA ALA A 75 9.58 7.56 11.74
C ALA A 75 9.72 6.04 11.76
N MET A 76 9.20 5.37 10.72
CA MET A 76 9.27 3.92 10.58
C MET A 76 10.70 3.46 10.32
N GLN A 77 11.43 4.17 9.45
CA GLN A 77 12.85 3.93 9.20
C GLN A 77 13.68 4.03 10.50
N TRP A 78 13.44 5.08 11.29
CA TRP A 78 14.08 5.24 12.60
C TRP A 78 13.74 4.06 13.52
N LEU A 79 12.46 3.72 13.68
CA LEU A 79 12.01 2.61 14.52
C LEU A 79 12.64 1.27 14.10
N LEU A 80 12.66 0.97 12.81
CA LEU A 80 13.22 -0.27 12.28
C LEU A 80 14.74 -0.35 12.51
N ASN A 81 15.46 0.76 12.37
CA ASN A 81 16.88 0.80 12.68
C ASN A 81 17.16 0.62 14.18
N GLN A 82 16.30 1.16 15.06
CA GLN A 82 16.40 0.87 16.50
C GLN A 82 16.12 -0.61 16.80
N LEU A 83 15.19 -1.23 16.07
CA LEU A 83 14.89 -2.66 16.20
C LEU A 83 16.04 -3.54 15.74
N ALA A 84 16.73 -3.14 14.66
CA ALA A 84 17.89 -3.81 14.11
C ALA A 84 19.16 -3.64 14.95
N ALA A 85 19.33 -2.50 15.62
CA ALA A 85 20.47 -2.23 16.50
C ALA A 85 20.56 -3.21 17.68
N GLY A 86 19.43 -3.78 18.11
CA GLY A 86 19.38 -4.86 19.10
C GLY A 86 19.56 -6.27 18.52
N GLY A 87 19.91 -6.40 17.24
CA GLY A 87 20.08 -7.66 16.51
C GLY A 87 21.33 -7.63 15.61
N ASP A 88 21.19 -8.10 14.36
CA ASP A 88 22.30 -8.32 13.39
C ASP A 88 22.81 -7.04 12.70
N GLY A 89 22.40 -5.85 13.18
CA GLY A 89 22.87 -4.57 12.66
C GLY A 89 22.42 -4.23 11.23
N THR A 90 21.59 -5.06 10.59
CA THR A 90 21.04 -4.82 9.25
C THR A 90 20.18 -3.56 9.24
N ARG A 91 20.67 -2.49 8.62
CA ARG A 91 19.92 -1.24 8.49
C ARG A 91 19.02 -1.31 7.27
N ILE A 92 17.80 -0.82 7.42
CA ILE A 92 16.90 -0.61 6.28
C ILE A 92 17.26 0.75 5.67
N GLU A 93 17.02 0.95 4.39
CA GLU A 93 17.18 2.25 3.74
C GLU A 93 15.84 3.01 3.72
N LEU A 94 15.91 4.34 3.80
CA LEU A 94 14.71 5.19 3.77
C LEU A 94 13.85 4.91 2.52
N TYR A 95 14.52 4.74 1.38
CA TYR A 95 13.91 4.44 0.10
C TYR A 95 13.06 3.17 0.14
N ARG A 96 13.63 2.10 0.69
CA ARG A 96 12.96 0.81 0.87
C ARG A 96 11.78 0.91 1.83
N CYS A 97 11.92 1.68 2.91
CA CYS A 97 10.83 1.96 3.83
C CYS A 97 9.66 2.68 3.12
N GLY A 98 9.97 3.70 2.32
CA GLY A 98 8.98 4.46 1.55
C GLY A 98 8.30 3.61 0.49
N SER A 99 9.06 2.73 -0.17
CA SER A 99 8.52 1.79 -1.15
C SER A 99 7.51 0.83 -0.52
N ILE A 100 7.87 0.18 0.59
CA ILE A 100 6.97 -0.75 1.31
C ILE A 100 5.67 -0.05 1.74
N ILE A 101 5.77 1.14 2.33
CA ILE A 101 4.61 1.94 2.77
C ILE A 101 3.73 2.31 1.58
N GLY A 102 4.32 2.80 0.49
CA GLY A 102 3.58 3.25 -0.68
C GLY A 102 2.87 2.13 -1.41
N TYR A 103 3.54 0.99 -1.63
CA TYR A 103 2.92 -0.17 -2.29
C TYR A 103 1.76 -0.77 -1.49
N CYS A 104 1.89 -0.77 -0.16
CA CYS A 104 0.83 -1.23 0.72
C CYS A 104 -0.34 -0.22 0.85
N MET A 105 -0.24 0.96 0.23
CA MET A 105 -1.32 1.96 0.17
C MET A 105 -2.36 1.64 -0.91
N LEU A 106 -2.12 0.69 -1.82
CA LEU A 106 -3.05 0.35 -2.91
C LEU A 106 -4.50 0.08 -2.44
N PRO A 107 -4.77 -0.68 -1.36
CA PRO A 107 -6.15 -0.87 -0.89
C PRO A 107 -6.79 0.43 -0.37
N MET A 108 -6.00 1.42 0.04
CA MET A 108 -6.51 2.75 0.41
C MET A 108 -6.98 3.55 -0.82
N CYS A 109 -6.30 3.41 -1.96
CA CYS A 109 -6.79 3.98 -3.22
C CYS A 109 -8.16 3.39 -3.61
N LEU A 110 -8.35 2.08 -3.38
CA LEU A 110 -9.65 1.43 -3.61
C LEU A 110 -10.73 1.96 -2.66
N LEU A 111 -10.40 2.17 -1.38
CA LEU A 111 -11.32 2.78 -0.42
C LEU A 111 -11.73 4.19 -0.88
N ALA A 112 -10.79 5.02 -1.32
CA ALA A 112 -11.06 6.37 -1.78
C ALA A 112 -11.92 6.39 -3.05
N ALA A 113 -11.72 5.44 -3.97
CA ALA A 113 -12.58 5.28 -5.15
C ALA A 113 -14.00 4.84 -4.75
N ALA A 114 -14.14 3.87 -3.83
CA ALA A 114 -15.44 3.45 -3.32
C ALA A 114 -16.16 4.59 -2.57
N ALA A 115 -15.41 5.45 -1.86
CA ALA A 115 -15.95 6.60 -1.14
C ALA A 115 -16.54 7.70 -2.05
N LEU A 116 -16.34 7.62 -3.38
CA LEU A 116 -17.01 8.51 -4.34
C LEU A 116 -18.50 8.18 -4.50
N VAL A 117 -18.88 6.90 -4.36
CA VAL A 117 -20.26 6.42 -4.54
C VAL A 117 -20.93 6.09 -3.20
N LEU A 118 -20.15 5.79 -2.17
CA LEU A 118 -20.67 5.44 -0.85
C LEU A 118 -21.10 6.69 -0.06
N PRO A 119 -22.19 6.61 0.71
CA PRO A 119 -22.60 7.70 1.58
C PRO A 119 -21.55 8.00 2.66
N THR A 120 -21.23 9.28 2.79
CA THR A 120 -20.32 9.81 3.80
C THR A 120 -20.85 9.52 5.21
N GLY A 121 -20.00 9.00 6.10
CA GLY A 121 -20.39 8.72 7.48
C GLY A 121 -21.24 7.47 7.69
N SER A 122 -21.44 6.63 6.67
CA SER A 122 -22.15 5.36 6.84
C SER A 122 -21.32 4.34 7.61
N VAL A 123 -21.99 3.53 8.45
CA VAL A 123 -21.36 2.42 9.18
C VAL A 123 -20.74 1.42 8.19
N THR A 124 -21.37 1.19 7.05
CA THR A 124 -20.85 0.32 5.98
C THR A 124 -19.50 0.82 5.47
N THR A 125 -19.36 2.12 5.20
CA THR A 125 -18.09 2.72 4.76
C THR A 125 -17.02 2.57 5.84
N ALA A 126 -17.37 2.72 7.11
CA ALA A 126 -16.45 2.54 8.23
C ALA A 126 -15.97 1.08 8.38
N ILE A 127 -16.86 0.10 8.21
CA ILE A 127 -16.51 -1.33 8.23
C ILE A 127 -15.56 -1.67 7.08
N ILE A 128 -15.87 -1.21 5.86
CA ILE A 128 -15.00 -1.41 4.69
C ILE A 128 -13.62 -0.78 4.94
N ALA A 129 -13.58 0.44 5.47
CA ALA A 129 -12.35 1.12 5.82
C ALA A 129 -11.52 0.32 6.84
N ALA A 130 -12.14 -0.19 7.91
CA ALA A 130 -11.45 -0.97 8.93
C ALA A 130 -10.83 -2.27 8.37
N VAL A 131 -11.54 -2.96 7.47
CA VAL A 131 -11.04 -4.17 6.80
C VAL A 131 -9.84 -3.84 5.91
N LEU A 132 -9.94 -2.79 5.09
CA LEU A 132 -8.84 -2.39 4.20
C LEU A 132 -7.62 -1.89 4.95
N VAL A 133 -7.81 -1.12 6.04
CA VAL A 133 -6.72 -0.71 6.93
C VAL A 133 -6.02 -1.94 7.51
N SER A 134 -6.78 -2.89 8.06
CA SER A 134 -6.22 -4.12 8.64
C SER A 134 -5.42 -4.94 7.62
N TRP A 135 -5.86 -4.93 6.36
CA TRP A 135 -5.14 -5.55 5.25
C TRP A 135 -3.83 -4.84 4.94
N CYS A 136 -3.86 -3.52 4.74
CA CYS A 136 -2.67 -2.71 4.47
C CYS A 136 -1.63 -2.88 5.58
N THR A 137 -2.07 -2.80 6.84
CA THR A 137 -1.23 -3.01 8.03
C THR A 137 -0.61 -4.40 8.02
N SER A 138 -1.40 -5.44 7.78
CA SER A 138 -0.90 -6.82 7.78
C SER A 138 0.15 -7.05 6.69
N LYS A 139 -0.06 -6.50 5.49
CA LYS A 139 0.88 -6.61 4.36
C LYS A 139 2.16 -5.82 4.60
N ALA A 140 2.05 -4.56 5.02
CA ALA A 140 3.20 -3.72 5.34
C ALA A 140 4.05 -4.33 6.46
N THR A 141 3.40 -4.80 7.53
CA THR A 141 4.07 -5.45 8.65
C THR A 141 4.80 -6.72 8.20
N ALA A 142 4.16 -7.56 7.38
CA ALA A 142 4.81 -8.77 6.87
C ALA A 142 6.06 -8.43 6.03
N GLN A 143 6.00 -7.39 5.19
CA GLN A 143 7.13 -6.99 4.35
C GLN A 143 8.27 -6.38 5.18
N PHE A 144 7.97 -5.57 6.18
CA PHE A 144 8.97 -5.07 7.12
C PHE A 144 9.63 -6.19 7.91
N LEU A 145 8.87 -7.18 8.40
CA LEU A 145 9.44 -8.30 9.14
C LEU A 145 10.30 -9.23 8.26
N ARG A 146 9.99 -9.39 6.98
CA ARG A 146 10.89 -10.09 6.03
C ARG A 146 12.23 -9.38 5.89
N SER A 147 12.22 -8.07 6.04
CA SER A 147 13.40 -7.20 5.95
C SER A 147 14.24 -7.23 7.23
N LEU A 148 13.69 -7.71 8.34
CA LEU A 148 14.39 -7.95 9.61
C LEU A 148 14.13 -9.38 10.11
N PRO A 149 14.92 -10.37 9.67
CA PRO A 149 14.75 -11.77 10.06
C PRO A 149 14.71 -11.99 11.59
N ASN A 150 15.47 -11.19 12.33
CA ASN A 150 15.57 -11.28 13.79
C ASN A 150 14.42 -10.58 14.55
N ALA A 151 13.51 -9.89 13.85
CA ALA A 151 12.42 -9.14 14.45
C ALA A 151 11.07 -9.89 14.46
N GLN A 152 11.03 -11.17 14.05
CA GLN A 152 9.77 -11.91 13.90
C GLN A 152 8.90 -11.96 15.17
N GLY A 153 9.51 -12.02 16.36
CA GLY A 153 8.79 -11.97 17.65
C GLY A 153 8.23 -10.58 18.02
N LYS A 154 8.58 -9.52 17.28
CA LYS A 154 8.24 -8.13 17.57
C LYS A 154 7.21 -7.56 16.59
N ARG A 155 6.38 -8.43 15.98
CA ARG A 155 5.36 -8.07 14.99
C ARG A 155 4.45 -6.92 15.43
N LEU A 156 4.01 -6.92 16.70
CA LEU A 156 3.10 -5.90 17.22
C LEU A 156 3.73 -4.49 17.24
N ILE A 157 5.05 -4.41 17.45
CA ILE A 157 5.79 -3.14 17.49
C ILE A 157 5.80 -2.46 16.11
N VAL A 158 5.89 -3.25 15.04
CA VAL A 158 5.86 -2.78 13.65
C VAL A 158 4.41 -2.55 13.17
N ALA A 159 3.47 -3.38 13.63
CA ALA A 159 2.05 -3.27 13.26
C ALA A 159 1.40 -1.99 13.78
N TYR A 160 1.77 -1.52 14.98
CA TYR A 160 1.18 -0.32 15.58
C TYR A 160 1.37 0.97 14.73
N PRO A 161 2.59 1.38 14.35
CA PRO A 161 2.79 2.58 13.54
C PRO A 161 2.20 2.44 12.13
N THR A 162 2.26 1.25 11.54
CA THR A 162 1.66 1.00 10.22
C THR A 162 0.13 1.04 10.26
N PHE A 163 -0.49 0.56 11.34
CA PHE A 163 -1.93 0.71 11.57
C PHE A 163 -2.34 2.17 11.69
N THR A 164 -1.63 2.95 12.50
CA THR A 164 -1.89 4.39 12.65
C THR A 164 -1.76 5.13 11.31
N LEU A 165 -0.74 4.77 10.52
CA LEU A 165 -0.53 5.34 9.18
C LEU A 165 -1.73 5.12 8.24
N TYR A 166 -2.17 3.88 8.05
CA TYR A 166 -3.29 3.58 7.14
C TYR A 166 -4.63 4.06 7.70
N THR A 167 -4.80 4.07 9.02
CA THR A 167 -5.99 4.63 9.66
C THR A 167 -6.14 6.12 9.33
N PHE A 168 -5.04 6.88 9.33
CA PHE A 168 -5.09 8.29 8.95
C PHE A 168 -5.56 8.50 7.50
N TYR A 169 -5.04 7.72 6.55
CA TYR A 169 -5.53 7.78 5.17
C TYR A 169 -7.01 7.40 5.08
N ALA A 170 -7.45 6.37 5.83
CA ALA A 170 -8.84 5.96 5.85
C ALA A 170 -9.74 7.09 6.34
N LEU A 171 -9.37 7.76 7.42
CA LEU A 171 -10.10 8.90 7.96
C LEU A 171 -10.17 10.04 6.94
N LEU A 172 -9.08 10.37 6.26
CA LEU A 172 -9.09 11.39 5.20
C LEU A 172 -9.98 11.00 4.00
N SER A 173 -10.10 9.71 3.72
CA SER A 173 -10.93 9.19 2.63
C SER A 173 -12.41 9.10 3.00
N THR A 174 -12.75 8.90 4.28
CA THR A 174 -14.14 8.80 4.73
C THR A 174 -14.72 10.14 5.20
N TYR A 175 -13.92 10.96 5.89
CA TYR A 175 -14.37 12.18 6.56
C TYR A 175 -13.97 13.46 5.87
#